data_AF-A0A4Q3H5X3-F1
#
_entry.id   AF-A0A4Q3H5X3-F1
#
_cell.length_a   1.000
_cell.length_b   1.000
_cell.length_c   1.000
_cell.angle_alpha   90.00
_cell.angle_beta   90.00
_cell.angle_gamma   90.00
#
_symmetry.space_group_name_H-M   'P 1'
#
loop_
_entity.id
_entity.type
_entity.pdbx_description
1 polymer ?
#
loop_
_entity_poly.entity_id
_entity_poly.type
_entity_poly.pdbx_seq_one_letter_code
_entity_poly.pdbx_strand_id
1 'polypeptide(L)'
;MDTDLPIVRLAIALSIGLIIGLERGWRTRTDDDHQRAAGLRTFALSGLLGGLAGMLSQQLGGVVLGLAFLGYSAAFTAFHWLEARAEQNLSATSVVAGMATFMLGALAVVGDLTATIAGA
;
A
#
# COMPACT_ATOMS: atom_id res chain seq x y z
N MET A 1 -5.71 -4.11 -24.85
CA MET A 1 -5.58 -5.05 -23.71
C MET A 1 -6.63 -4.60 -22.72
N ASP A 2 -7.63 -5.44 -22.44
CA ASP A 2 -8.85 -5.06 -21.73
C ASP A 2 -8.58 -4.83 -20.23
N THR A 3 -7.89 -3.74 -19.91
CA THR A 3 -7.62 -3.30 -18.53
C THR A 3 -8.85 -2.65 -17.86
N ASP A 4 -9.97 -2.57 -18.58
CA ASP A 4 -11.24 -2.04 -18.08
C ASP A 4 -11.96 -3.01 -17.13
N LEU A 5 -11.54 -4.28 -17.10
CA LEU A 5 -12.10 -5.23 -16.15
C LEU A 5 -11.68 -4.85 -14.71
N PRO A 6 -12.64 -4.68 -13.77
CA PRO A 6 -12.34 -4.30 -12.39
C PRO A 6 -11.35 -5.25 -11.71
N ILE A 7 -11.42 -6.54 -12.06
CA ILE A 7 -10.53 -7.57 -11.51
C ILE A 7 -9.08 -7.38 -11.97
N VAL A 8 -8.85 -6.88 -13.18
CA VAL A 8 -7.50 -6.60 -13.70
C VAL A 8 -6.91 -5.42 -12.94
N ARG A 9 -7.69 -4.36 -12.70
CA ARG A 9 -7.24 -3.20 -11.91
C ARG A 9 -6.91 -3.56 -10.47
N LEU A 10 -7.70 -4.42 -9.84
CA LEU A 10 -7.42 -4.95 -8.51
C LEU A 10 -6.19 -5.87 -8.50
N ALA A 11 -5.99 -6.69 -9.53
CA ALA A 11 -4.79 -7.50 -9.68
C ALA A 11 -3.54 -6.63 -9.85
N ILE A 12 -3.63 -5.51 -10.58
CA ILE A 12 -2.54 -4.53 -10.71
C ILE A 12 -2.26 -3.86 -9.35
N ALA A 13 -3.29 -3.41 -8.63
CA ALA A 13 -3.14 -2.84 -7.29
C ALA A 13 -2.45 -3.81 -6.30
N LEU A 14 -2.82 -5.09 -6.34
CA LEU A 14 -2.18 -6.15 -5.57
C LEU A 14 -0.72 -6.36 -5.99
N SER A 15 -0.45 -6.37 -7.30
CA SER A 15 0.89 -6.58 -7.87
C SER A 15 1.84 -5.44 -7.49
N ILE A 16 1.38 -4.19 -7.53
CA ILE A 16 2.13 -3.03 -7.05
C ILE A 16 2.51 -3.21 -5.58
N GLY A 17 1.55 -3.59 -4.73
CA GLY A 17 1.82 -3.86 -3.32
C GLY A 17 2.80 -5.01 -3.09
N LEU A 18 2.72 -6.07 -3.90
CA LEU A 18 3.67 -7.19 -3.86
C LEU A 18 5.09 -6.76 -4.26
N ILE A 19 5.25 -5.97 -5.32
CA ILE A 19 6.56 -5.51 -5.79
C ILE A 19 7.24 -4.66 -4.72
N ILE A 20 6.52 -3.66 -4.18
CA ILE A 20 7.02 -2.79 -3.11
C ILE A 20 7.39 -3.63 -1.88
N GLY A 21 6.50 -4.54 -1.47
CA GLY A 21 6.73 -5.42 -0.33
C GLY A 21 7.93 -6.36 -0.52
N LEU A 22 8.18 -6.82 -1.74
CA LEU A 22 9.31 -7.67 -2.09
C LEU A 22 10.62 -6.88 -1.99
N GLU A 23 10.67 -5.69 -2.60
CA GLU A 23 11.88 -4.84 -2.59
C GLU A 23 12.28 -4.46 -1.16
N ARG A 24 11.30 -4.10 -0.32
CA ARG A 24 11.57 -3.78 1.10
C ARG A 24 11.93 -5.01 1.91
N GLY A 25 11.27 -6.14 1.67
CA GLY A 25 11.60 -7.41 2.32
C GLY A 25 12.99 -7.94 1.97
N TRP A 26 13.49 -7.64 0.77
CA TRP A 26 14.85 -7.98 0.35
C TRP A 26 15.90 -7.04 0.96
N ARG A 27 15.69 -5.70 0.94
CA ARG A 27 16.62 -4.74 1.59
C ARG A 27 16.84 -5.05 3.06
N THR A 28 15.76 -5.37 3.75
CA THR A 28 15.75 -5.74 5.17
C THR A 28 16.56 -7.00 5.49
N ARG A 29 16.77 -7.89 4.51
CA ARG A 29 17.60 -9.09 4.67
C ARG A 29 19.07 -8.86 4.36
N THR A 30 19.40 -7.80 3.63
CA THR A 30 20.77 -7.47 3.22
C THR A 30 21.43 -6.51 4.20
N ASP A 31 20.64 -5.60 4.79
CA ASP A 31 21.07 -4.85 5.95
C ASP A 31 20.91 -5.76 7.19
N ASP A 32 22.00 -6.09 7.89
CA ASP A 32 22.02 -6.83 9.17
C ASP A 32 21.25 -6.13 10.32
N ASP A 33 20.55 -5.04 9.98
CA ASP A 33 19.70 -4.29 10.88
C ASP A 33 18.45 -5.11 11.15
N HIS A 34 18.26 -5.50 12.41
CA HIS A 34 17.18 -6.37 12.89
C HIS A 34 15.77 -5.74 12.76
N GLN A 35 15.60 -4.74 11.89
CA GLN A 35 14.32 -4.13 11.56
C GLN A 35 13.46 -5.16 10.87
N ARG A 36 12.43 -5.70 11.53
CA ARG A 36 11.42 -6.47 10.80
C ARG A 36 10.54 -5.48 10.03
N ALA A 37 11.01 -5.00 8.88
CA ALA A 37 10.21 -4.15 8.02
C ALA A 37 8.89 -4.87 7.69
N ALA A 38 7.78 -4.11 7.66
CA ALA A 38 6.47 -4.63 7.30
C ALA A 38 6.57 -5.58 6.11
N GLY A 39 6.13 -6.83 6.32
CA GLY A 39 6.41 -7.91 5.39
C GLY A 39 5.70 -7.73 4.04
N LEU A 40 6.15 -8.53 3.06
CA LEU A 40 5.55 -8.68 1.72
C LEU A 40 4.01 -8.69 1.73
N ARG A 41 3.42 -9.41 2.69
CA ARG A 41 1.95 -9.54 2.84
C ARG A 41 1.29 -8.22 3.18
N THR A 42 1.89 -7.41 4.04
CA THR A 42 1.31 -6.15 4.50
C THR A 42 1.21 -5.18 3.33
N PHE A 43 2.30 -4.97 2.59
CA PHE A 43 2.29 -4.10 1.42
C PHE A 43 1.38 -4.61 0.29
N ALA A 44 1.33 -5.92 0.05
CA ALA A 44 0.38 -6.50 -0.89
C ALA A 44 -1.08 -6.17 -0.52
N LEU A 45 -1.45 -6.38 0.75
CA LEU A 45 -2.79 -6.07 1.25
C LEU A 45 -3.07 -4.57 1.27
N SER A 46 -2.08 -3.72 1.56
CA SER A 46 -2.21 -2.27 1.51
C SER A 46 -2.54 -1.77 0.10
N GLY A 47 -1.87 -2.30 -0.92
CA GLY A 47 -2.13 -1.97 -2.32
C GLY A 47 -3.54 -2.42 -2.74
N LEU A 48 -3.92 -3.63 -2.37
CA LEU A 48 -5.27 -4.14 -2.63
C LEU A 48 -6.36 -3.33 -1.92
N LEU A 49 -6.14 -2.96 -0.65
CA LEU A 49 -7.05 -2.13 0.13
C LEU A 49 -7.25 -0.76 -0.53
N GLY A 50 -6.17 -0.16 -1.03
CA GLY A 50 -6.21 1.07 -1.82
C GLY A 50 -7.06 0.91 -3.08
N GLY A 51 -6.85 -0.16 -3.84
CA GLY A 51 -7.64 -0.47 -5.04
C GLY A 51 -9.13 -0.65 -4.72
N LEU A 52 -9.46 -1.38 -3.67
CA LEU A 52 -10.84 -1.55 -3.21
C LEU A 52 -11.48 -0.22 -2.79
N ALA A 53 -10.75 0.62 -2.05
CA ALA A 53 -11.22 1.95 -1.68
C ALA A 53 -11.44 2.84 -2.91
N GLY A 54 -10.53 2.78 -3.88
CA GLY A 54 -10.68 3.43 -5.18
C GLY A 54 -11.95 2.99 -5.90
N MET A 55 -12.22 1.69 -5.96
CA MET A 55 -13.42 1.13 -6.58
C MET A 55 -14.70 1.58 -5.88
N LEU A 56 -14.72 1.54 -4.55
CA LEU A 56 -15.86 2.00 -3.75
C LEU A 56 -16.13 3.49 -3.94
N SER A 57 -15.08 4.29 -4.11
CA SER A 57 -15.21 5.74 -4.29
C SER A 57 -15.87 6.13 -5.62
N GLN A 58 -15.79 5.29 -6.65
CA GLN A 58 -16.52 5.52 -7.90
C GLN A 58 -18.04 5.39 -7.73
N GLN A 59 -18.50 4.59 -6.76
CA GLN A 59 -19.93 4.36 -6.50
C GLN A 59 -20.48 5.25 -5.38
N LEU A 60 -19.68 5.46 -4.32
CA LEU A 60 -20.09 6.13 -3.09
C LEU A 60 -19.52 7.56 -2.96
N GLY A 61 -18.67 7.99 -3.91
CA GLY A 61 -18.02 9.29 -3.93
C GLY A 61 -16.62 9.30 -3.28
N GLY A 62 -15.84 10.34 -3.61
CA GLY A 62 -14.44 10.49 -3.19
C GLY A 62 -14.22 10.57 -1.68
N VAL A 63 -15.25 10.89 -0.90
CA VAL A 63 -15.18 10.94 0.58
C VAL A 63 -14.82 9.58 1.17
N VAL A 64 -15.33 8.48 0.58
CA VAL A 64 -15.04 7.12 1.04
C VAL A 64 -13.56 6.78 0.91
N LEU A 65 -12.91 7.22 -0.18
CA LEU A 65 -11.47 7.03 -0.36
C LEU A 65 -10.67 7.78 0.71
N GLY A 66 -11.03 9.03 0.99
CA GLY A 66 -10.38 9.83 2.04
C GLY A 66 -10.53 9.19 3.43
N LEU A 67 -11.73 8.73 3.79
CA LEU A 67 -11.97 8.04 5.06
C LEU A 67 -11.22 6.71 5.16
N ALA A 68 -11.21 5.92 4.09
CA ALA A 68 -10.45 4.67 4.03
C ALA A 68 -8.94 4.92 4.18
N PHE A 69 -8.41 5.95 3.51
CA PHE A 69 -7.01 6.33 3.63
C PHE A 69 -6.64 6.78 5.04
N LEU A 70 -7.48 7.61 5.68
CA LEU A 70 -7.27 8.05 7.06
C LEU A 70 -7.33 6.89 8.05
N GLY A 71 -8.33 6.01 7.90
CA GLY A 71 -8.47 4.82 8.74
C GLY A 71 -7.28 3.87 8.61
N TYR A 72 -6.87 3.58 7.36
CA TYR A 72 -5.68 2.79 7.08
C TYR A 72 -4.41 3.44 7.65
N SER A 73 -4.20 4.73 7.41
CA SER A 73 -3.05 5.49 7.89
C SER A 73 -2.94 5.46 9.41
N ALA A 74 -4.06 5.67 10.11
CA ALA A 74 -4.12 5.63 11.57
C ALA A 74 -3.80 4.22 12.10
N ALA A 75 -4.44 3.18 11.56
CA ALA A 75 -4.20 1.80 11.97
C ALA A 75 -2.76 1.38 11.69
N PHE A 76 -2.27 1.61 10.48
CA PHE A 76 -0.91 1.24 10.05
C PHE A 76 0.16 1.94 10.91
N THR A 77 0.00 3.25 11.15
CA THR A 77 0.92 4.01 12.00
C THR A 77 0.87 3.52 13.45
N ALA A 78 -0.32 3.24 13.99
CA ALA A 78 -0.48 2.74 15.35
C ALA A 78 0.19 1.37 15.56
N PHE A 79 -0.03 0.43 14.63
CA PHE A 79 0.63 -0.88 14.67
C PHE A 79 2.15 -0.76 14.54
N HIS A 80 2.64 0.05 13.59
CA HIS A 80 4.08 0.29 13.44
C HIS A 80 4.70 0.97 14.65
N TRP A 81 3.98 1.89 15.30
CA TRP A 81 4.46 2.55 16.50
C TRP A 81 4.54 1.58 17.69
N LEU A 82 3.56 0.67 17.82
CA LEU A 82 3.56 -0.36 18.85
C LEU A 82 4.72 -1.35 18.66
N GLU A 83 4.95 -1.79 17.42
CA GLU A 83 6.05 -2.69 17.05
C GLU A 83 7.42 -2.01 17.24
N ALA A 84 7.55 -0.76 16.78
CA ALA A 84 8.76 0.04 16.97
C ALA A 84 9.09 0.29 18.44
N ARG A 85 8.09 0.41 19.32
CA ARG A 85 8.31 0.54 20.75
C ARG A 85 8.80 -0.75 21.39
N ALA A 86 8.37 -1.91 20.87
CA ALA A 86 8.85 -3.22 21.31
C ALA A 86 10.28 -3.51 20.81
N GLU A 87 10.61 -3.07 19.59
CA GLU A 87 11.90 -3.34 18.93
C GLU A 87 12.90 -2.16 19.03
N GLN A 88 12.53 -1.06 19.70
CA GLN A 88 13.27 0.22 19.77
C GLN A 88 13.69 0.81 18.41
N ASN A 89 12.94 0.51 17.34
CA ASN A 89 13.32 0.91 15.99
C ASN A 89 12.18 1.60 15.25
N LEU A 90 12.28 2.92 15.12
CA LEU A 90 11.30 3.79 14.46
C LEU A 90 11.72 4.07 13.01
N SER A 91 10.96 3.55 12.04
CA SER A 91 11.16 3.88 10.63
C SER A 91 9.97 4.66 10.08
N ALA A 92 10.13 5.99 9.98
CA ALA A 92 9.15 6.86 9.33
C ALA A 92 8.96 6.51 7.85
N THR A 93 10.01 6.03 7.19
CA THR A 93 9.95 5.64 5.77
C THR A 93 9.06 4.43 5.53
N SER A 94 8.89 3.53 6.51
CA SER A 94 7.98 2.39 6.41
C SER A 94 6.53 2.84 6.41
N VAL A 95 6.19 3.80 7.27
CA VAL A 95 4.85 4.41 7.33
C VAL A 95 4.52 5.12 6.01
N VAL A 96 5.43 5.96 5.52
CA VAL A 96 5.25 6.68 4.25
C VAL A 96 5.10 5.72 3.08
N ALA A 97 5.90 4.65 3.02
CA ALA A 97 5.75 3.64 1.97
C ALA A 97 4.40 2.94 2.06
N GLY A 98 3.94 2.57 3.27
CA GLY A 98 2.63 1.95 3.44
C GLY A 98 1.49 2.84 2.93
N MET A 99 1.57 4.16 3.19
CA MET A 99 0.64 5.15 2.65
C MET A 99 0.73 5.27 1.13
N ALA A 100 1.94 5.32 0.58
CA ALA A 100 2.18 5.40 -0.86
C ALA A 100 1.62 4.16 -1.59
N THR A 101 1.82 2.96 -1.04
CA THR A 101 1.30 1.71 -1.60
C THR A 101 -0.22 1.70 -1.65
N PHE A 102 -0.90 2.19 -0.60
CA PHE A 102 -2.35 2.36 -0.64
C PHE A 102 -2.77 3.34 -1.75
N MET A 103 -2.11 4.48 -1.85
CA MET A 103 -2.44 5.51 -2.86
C MET A 103 -2.22 5.01 -4.28
N LEU A 104 -1.12 4.29 -4.54
CA LEU A 104 -0.85 3.66 -5.84
C LEU A 104 -1.90 2.59 -6.18
N GLY A 105 -2.33 1.80 -5.19
CA GLY A 105 -3.43 0.86 -5.35
C GLY A 105 -4.74 1.54 -5.74
N ALA A 106 -5.08 2.66 -5.09
CA ALA A 106 -6.26 3.46 -5.43
C ALA A 106 -6.15 4.09 -6.83
N LEU A 107 -4.97 4.60 -7.19
CA LEU A 107 -4.68 5.15 -8.52
C LEU A 107 -4.83 4.10 -9.63
N ALA A 108 -4.46 2.84 -9.39
CA ALA A 108 -4.67 1.75 -10.35
C ALA A 108 -6.14 1.58 -10.77
N VAL A 109 -7.05 1.96 -9.88
CA VAL A 109 -8.50 1.83 -10.10
C VAL A 109 -9.14 3.13 -10.59
N VAL A 110 -8.76 4.28 -10.02
CA VAL A 110 -9.42 5.58 -10.29
C VAL A 110 -8.70 6.41 -11.36
N GLY A 111 -7.40 6.24 -11.51
CA GLY A 111 -6.54 7.09 -12.34
C GLY A 111 -6.15 6.48 -13.69
N ASP A 112 -5.29 7.23 -14.41
CA ASP A 112 -4.61 6.74 -15.59
C ASP A 112 -3.62 5.64 -15.19
N LEU A 113 -3.79 4.47 -15.83
CA LEU A 113 -2.97 3.30 -15.57
C LEU A 113 -1.49 3.55 -15.87
N THR A 114 -1.19 4.41 -16.85
CA THR A 114 0.17 4.76 -17.27
C THR A 114 0.92 5.49 -16.16
N ALA A 115 0.27 6.47 -15.53
CA ALA A 115 0.83 7.21 -14.40
C ALA A 115 1.00 6.31 -13.17
N THR A 116 0.10 5.34 -12.98
CA THR A 116 0.15 4.39 -11.87
C THR A 116 1.35 3.45 -11.98
N ILE A 117 1.57 2.87 -13.17
CA ILE A 117 2.68 1.94 -13.41
C ILE A 117 4.02 2.66 -13.28
N ALA A 118 4.13 3.91 -13.71
CA ALA A 118 5.38 4.69 -13.62
C ALA A 118 5.77 5.05 -12.17
N GLY A 119 4.82 5.08 -11.24
CA GLY A 119 5.06 5.41 -9.84
C GLY A 119 5.30 4.21 -8.92
N ALA A 120 5.18 2.98 -9.44
CA ALA A 120 5.42 1.72 -8.72
C ALA A 120 6.87 1.24 -8.94
#